data_AF-A0A6P3R8H6-F1
#
_entry.id   AF-A0A6P3R8H6-F1
#
_cell.length_a   1.000
_cell.length_b   1.000
_cell.length_c   1.000
_cell.angle_alpha   90.00
_cell.angle_beta   90.00
_cell.angle_gamma   90.00
#
_symmetry.space_group_name_H-M   'P 1'
#
loop_
_entity.id
_entity.type
_entity.pdbx_description
1 polymer ?
#
loop_
_entity_poly.entity_id
_entity_poly.type
_entity_poly.pdbx_seq_one_letter_code
_entity_poly.pdbx_strand_id
1 'polypeptide(L)'
;MQSSPDWPPEPGAFQPSPFPNPVLHALHCLARVLLFPAYWALDQLLGCWAPMARPSGLRWLGTAAKAGAALLLLLLVGLPPALPGLLLWLLLQAWRRPFCYQPPPLCWAPPTPWRPTAEPARCFSFFSANLCLLPDGLARFSNLQHSQRRAEAVGTVLLTGMRPSRYGATGCSAPGPGAPRGVLTAAVPEGLDFVCLQEVFDLRAARRLVNLLAPNLGPVLHDVGTFGLQPGPHLKLLGSGLLLASRYPLLRASFRSFPYARREDALASKGLLSAQAQLGLVDGHRIVGFLHCTHLHAPSEDGPLRCKQMTLLLDWVEHFEAESCQSDEAVAFSVLLGDLNFDNCSLDQAQEQEHQLFSRFCDPCRLGTRQEQPWALGTILNPSTLHQSVACSPEMLQRALEQEEGRHHYLAGPPHGGYRAEPWRGRRLDYIMYRGVPASPLSPEVEQVAFSTALAGLTDHLAVGLRLRVSMPSQGRHAGSS
;
A
#
# COMPACT_ATOMS: atom_id res chain seq x y z
N MET A 1 15.10 -36.59 -2.17
CA MET A 1 15.39 -35.24 -1.63
C MET A 1 15.61 -34.33 -2.84
N GLN A 2 14.62 -33.52 -3.22
CA GLN A 2 14.81 -32.52 -4.27
C GLN A 2 15.68 -31.41 -3.69
N SER A 3 16.83 -31.16 -4.33
CA SER A 3 17.71 -30.04 -4.03
C SER A 3 16.92 -28.73 -4.06
N SER A 4 17.01 -27.93 -3.00
CA SER A 4 16.47 -26.56 -2.98
C SER A 4 16.93 -25.81 -4.24
N PRO A 5 16.07 -25.05 -4.92
CA PRO A 5 16.51 -24.22 -6.03
C PRO A 5 17.60 -23.26 -5.54
N ASP A 6 18.77 -23.30 -6.20
CA ASP A 6 19.95 -22.49 -5.90
C ASP A 6 19.62 -20.99 -6.10
N TRP A 7 19.06 -20.35 -5.07
CA TRP A 7 19.10 -18.90 -4.91
C TRP A 7 20.49 -18.54 -4.32
N PRO A 8 21.43 -17.95 -5.08
CA PRO A 8 22.74 -17.52 -4.57
C PRO A 8 22.60 -16.24 -3.71
N PRO A 9 23.57 -15.93 -2.81
CA PRO A 9 23.42 -15.96 -1.35
C PRO A 9 22.74 -14.72 -0.73
N GLU A 10 22.60 -14.81 0.61
CA GLU A 10 21.59 -14.20 1.50
C GLU A 10 21.07 -12.77 1.23
N PRO A 11 19.79 -12.52 1.58
CA PRO A 11 19.23 -11.17 1.68
C PRO A 11 20.19 -10.21 2.37
N GLY A 12 20.25 -8.95 1.93
CA GLY A 12 20.89 -7.90 2.73
C GLY A 12 20.37 -7.96 4.16
N ALA A 13 21.21 -7.65 5.16
CA ALA A 13 20.95 -7.89 6.59
C ALA A 13 19.76 -7.08 7.15
N PHE A 14 18.55 -7.40 6.72
CA PHE A 14 17.32 -6.86 7.25
C PHE A 14 17.15 -7.30 8.69
N GLN A 15 16.63 -6.41 9.51
CA GLN A 15 16.53 -6.65 10.94
C GLN A 15 15.07 -6.69 11.38
N PRO A 16 14.68 -7.71 12.17
CA PRO A 16 13.31 -7.83 12.65
C PRO A 16 12.97 -6.83 13.74
N SER A 17 13.97 -6.43 14.53
CA SER A 17 13.80 -5.43 15.58
C SER A 17 13.86 -4.02 15.02
N PRO A 18 12.97 -3.10 15.46
CA PRO A 18 13.08 -1.68 15.13
C PRO A 18 14.30 -1.00 15.76
N PHE A 19 15.01 -1.65 16.69
CA PHE A 19 16.17 -1.11 17.38
C PHE A 19 17.42 -1.99 17.20
N PRO A 20 18.63 -1.40 17.22
CA PRO A 20 19.88 -2.13 17.04
C PRO A 20 20.25 -3.06 18.20
N ASN A 21 19.69 -2.85 19.40
CA ASN A 21 19.99 -3.62 20.61
C ASN A 21 18.68 -4.03 21.31
N PRO A 22 18.55 -5.27 21.84
CA PRO A 22 17.40 -5.73 22.63
C PRO A 22 17.07 -4.84 23.85
N VAL A 23 18.04 -4.20 24.49
CA VAL A 23 17.81 -3.27 25.61
C VAL A 23 16.97 -2.06 25.17
N LEU A 24 17.30 -1.45 24.02
CA LEU A 24 16.52 -0.35 23.46
C LEU A 24 15.10 -0.80 23.10
N HIS A 25 14.97 -2.02 22.59
CA HIS A 25 13.66 -2.61 22.32
C HIS A 25 12.84 -2.83 23.60
N ALA A 26 13.45 -3.34 24.68
CA ALA A 26 12.80 -3.51 25.97
C ALA A 26 12.36 -2.16 26.58
N LEU A 27 13.21 -1.14 26.52
CA LEU A 27 12.87 0.22 26.93
C LEU A 27 11.72 0.81 26.10
N HIS A 28 11.70 0.53 24.79
CA HIS A 28 10.59 0.96 23.92
C HIS A 28 9.28 0.27 24.29
N CYS A 29 9.32 -1.04 24.59
CA CYS A 29 8.17 -1.78 25.09
C CYS A 29 7.67 -1.19 26.42
N LEU A 30 8.57 -0.88 27.36
CA LEU A 30 8.22 -0.21 28.61
C LEU A 30 7.57 1.16 28.36
N ALA A 31 8.15 1.98 27.49
CA ALA A 31 7.60 3.28 27.12
C ALA A 31 6.16 3.15 26.56
N ARG A 32 5.91 2.16 25.70
CA ARG A 32 4.57 1.87 25.17
C ARG A 32 3.60 1.41 26.24
N VAL A 33 4.03 0.57 27.19
CA VAL A 33 3.19 0.15 28.33
C VAL A 33 2.80 1.35 29.18
N LEU A 34 3.72 2.27 29.45
CA LEU A 34 3.46 3.50 30.20
C LEU A 34 2.49 4.44 29.47
N LEU A 35 2.60 4.54 28.14
CA LEU A 35 1.73 5.36 27.30
C LEU A 35 0.33 4.77 27.09
N PHE A 36 0.20 3.44 27.16
CA PHE A 36 -0.99 2.72 26.71
C PHE A 36 -2.30 3.14 27.41
N PRO A 37 -2.36 3.33 28.75
CA PRO A 37 -3.60 3.71 29.41
C PRO A 37 -4.16 5.05 28.90
N ALA A 38 -3.29 6.06 28.77
CA ALA A 38 -3.69 7.38 28.25
C ALA A 38 -4.06 7.31 26.77
N TYR A 39 -3.25 6.61 25.95
CA TYR A 39 -3.54 6.39 24.53
C TYR A 39 -4.90 5.71 24.33
N TRP A 40 -5.18 4.62 25.07
CA TRP A 40 -6.42 3.87 24.94
C TRP A 40 -7.63 4.71 25.37
N ALA A 41 -7.54 5.42 26.49
CA ALA A 41 -8.61 6.31 26.94
C ALA A 41 -8.90 7.42 25.92
N LEU A 42 -7.84 8.04 25.37
CA LEU A 42 -7.96 9.05 24.32
C LEU A 42 -8.60 8.48 23.04
N ASP A 43 -8.16 7.32 22.58
CA ASP A 43 -8.72 6.64 21.41
C ASP A 43 -10.22 6.36 21.58
N GLN A 44 -10.65 5.88 22.75
CA GLN A 44 -12.08 5.67 23.03
C GLN A 44 -12.87 6.99 23.11
N LEU A 45 -12.29 8.05 23.71
CA LEU A 45 -12.93 9.38 23.77
C LEU A 45 -13.12 10.00 22.39
N LEU A 46 -12.10 9.94 21.53
CA LEU A 46 -12.21 10.39 20.14
C LEU A 46 -13.33 9.65 19.42
N GLY A 47 -13.45 8.35 19.66
CA GLY A 47 -14.52 7.55 19.11
C GLY A 47 -15.93 7.90 19.61
N CYS A 48 -16.06 8.59 20.75
CA CYS A 48 -17.35 9.11 21.22
C CYS A 48 -17.76 10.41 20.50
N TRP A 49 -16.81 11.13 19.92
CA TRP A 49 -17.05 12.37 19.17
C TRP A 49 -17.29 12.13 17.68
N ALA A 50 -17.04 10.93 17.18
CA ALA A 50 -17.33 10.58 15.80
C ALA A 50 -18.84 10.69 15.50
N PRO A 51 -19.22 11.20 14.31
CA PRO A 51 -20.62 11.31 13.91
C PRO A 51 -21.34 9.95 13.99
N MET A 52 -22.43 9.87 14.76
CA MET A 52 -23.21 8.64 14.86
C MET A 52 -24.26 8.58 13.75
N ALA A 53 -24.29 7.45 13.04
CA ALA A 53 -25.26 7.19 11.97
C ALA A 53 -26.72 7.04 12.44
N ARG A 54 -27.00 7.08 13.75
CA ARG A 54 -28.37 6.99 14.29
C ARG A 54 -28.57 7.93 15.48
N PRO A 55 -29.70 8.68 15.54
CA PRO A 55 -30.09 9.39 16.74
C PRO A 55 -30.57 8.39 17.80
N SER A 56 -30.00 8.46 19.00
CA SER A 56 -30.37 7.63 20.15
C SER A 56 -30.92 8.49 21.29
N GLY A 57 -31.99 8.02 21.93
CA GLY A 57 -32.80 8.78 22.88
C GLY A 57 -32.12 9.19 24.20
N LEU A 58 -32.84 9.95 25.03
CA LEU A 58 -32.34 10.60 26.26
C LEU A 58 -31.60 9.68 27.26
N ARG A 59 -32.03 8.41 27.40
CA ARG A 59 -31.37 7.45 28.30
C ARG A 59 -29.97 7.07 27.82
N TRP A 60 -29.79 6.98 26.50
CA TRP A 60 -28.52 6.66 25.88
C TRP A 60 -27.51 7.82 26.06
N LEU A 61 -27.98 9.07 25.96
CA LEU A 61 -27.18 10.28 26.26
C LEU A 61 -26.63 10.26 27.69
N GLY A 62 -27.46 9.88 28.67
CA GLY A 62 -27.02 9.77 30.07
C GLY A 62 -25.96 8.68 30.30
N THR A 63 -26.08 7.52 29.66
CA THR A 63 -25.04 6.48 29.70
C THR A 63 -23.78 6.87 28.95
N ALA A 64 -23.90 7.54 27.80
CA ALA A 64 -22.77 8.02 27.02
C ALA A 64 -21.99 9.11 27.78
N ALA A 65 -22.67 10.03 28.47
CA ALA A 65 -22.05 11.05 29.31
C ALA A 65 -21.28 10.42 30.48
N LYS A 66 -21.85 9.42 31.16
CA LYS A 66 -21.17 8.68 32.24
C LYS A 66 -19.95 7.91 31.71
N ALA A 67 -20.07 7.25 30.57
CA ALA A 67 -18.95 6.56 29.92
C ALA A 67 -17.84 7.54 29.52
N GLY A 68 -18.20 8.69 28.93
CA GLY A 68 -17.26 9.76 28.59
C GLY A 68 -16.55 10.32 29.82
N ALA A 69 -17.27 10.57 30.91
CA ALA A 69 -16.67 11.03 32.17
C ALA A 69 -15.71 9.99 32.78
N ALA A 70 -16.07 8.71 32.73
CA ALA A 70 -15.19 7.63 33.18
C ALA A 70 -13.92 7.53 32.31
N LEU A 71 -14.04 7.66 30.99
CA LEU A 71 -12.90 7.67 30.08
C LEU A 71 -12.00 8.90 30.29
N LEU A 72 -12.58 10.07 30.58
CA LEU A 72 -11.83 11.27 30.93
C LEU A 72 -11.04 11.08 32.24
N LEU A 73 -11.66 10.46 33.25
CA LEU A 73 -10.97 10.13 34.50
C LEU A 73 -9.81 9.15 34.26
N LEU A 74 -10.04 8.11 33.43
CA LEU A 74 -8.99 7.17 33.05
C LEU A 74 -7.84 7.84 32.29
N LEU A 75 -8.15 8.80 31.41
CA LEU A 75 -7.14 9.62 30.74
C LEU A 75 -6.31 10.40 31.77
N LEU A 76 -6.97 11.11 32.70
CA LEU A 76 -6.30 11.89 33.75
C LEU A 76 -5.39 11.03 34.65
N VAL A 77 -5.86 9.83 35.03
CA VAL A 77 -5.06 8.86 35.81
C VAL A 77 -3.93 8.25 34.98
N GLY A 78 -4.11 8.13 33.66
CA GLY A 78 -3.10 7.65 32.72
C GLY A 78 -2.02 8.67 32.35
N LEU A 79 -2.26 9.97 32.53
CA LEU A 79 -1.29 11.02 32.19
C LEU A 79 0.03 10.96 33.00
N PRO A 80 0.03 10.74 34.34
CA PRO A 80 1.25 10.64 35.12
C PRO A 80 2.26 9.59 34.64
N PRO A 81 1.88 8.33 34.31
CA PRO A 81 2.81 7.38 33.68
C PRO A 81 3.07 7.69 32.20
N ALA A 82 2.11 8.29 31.48
CA ALA A 82 2.28 8.62 30.08
C ALA A 82 3.37 9.68 29.84
N LEU A 83 3.54 10.66 30.73
CA LEU A 83 4.57 11.70 30.59
C LEU A 83 6.01 11.13 30.53
N PRO A 84 6.51 10.37 31.53
CA PRO A 84 7.82 9.73 31.44
C PRO A 84 7.86 8.69 30.32
N GLY A 85 6.75 8.01 30.03
CA GLY A 85 6.62 7.12 28.87
C GLY A 85 6.87 7.84 27.53
N LEU A 86 6.31 9.05 27.37
CA LEU A 86 6.47 9.87 26.17
C LEU A 86 7.91 10.38 26.03
N LEU A 87 8.52 10.86 27.11
CA LEU A 87 9.90 11.32 27.10
C LEU A 87 10.86 10.19 26.74
N LEU A 88 10.69 9.01 27.36
CA LEU A 88 11.46 7.82 27.02
C LEU A 88 11.22 7.40 25.56
N TRP A 89 9.97 7.38 25.12
CA TRP A 89 9.62 7.05 23.73
C TRP A 89 10.28 8.00 22.73
N LEU A 90 10.22 9.31 22.96
CA LEU A 90 10.82 10.34 22.09
C LEU A 90 12.32 10.16 21.94
N LEU A 91 13.02 9.95 23.06
CA LEU A 91 14.48 9.72 23.05
C LEU A 91 14.83 8.48 22.24
N LEU A 92 14.07 7.39 22.43
CA LEU A 92 14.34 6.13 21.72
C LEU A 92 14.19 6.27 20.20
N GLN A 93 13.37 7.20 19.69
CA GLN A 93 13.17 7.36 18.25
C GLN A 93 14.45 7.74 17.50
N ALA A 94 15.43 8.36 18.17
CA ALA A 94 16.72 8.70 17.57
C ALA A 94 17.53 7.47 17.11
N TRP A 95 17.28 6.29 17.70
CA TRP A 95 17.94 5.03 17.34
C TRP A 95 17.02 4.03 16.63
N ARG A 96 15.80 4.45 16.30
CA ARG A 96 14.83 3.57 15.64
C ARG A 96 15.19 3.45 14.16
N ARG A 97 15.20 2.21 13.66
CA ARG A 97 15.27 1.91 12.22
C ARG A 97 14.00 2.40 11.53
N PRO A 98 14.06 2.73 10.23
CA PRO A 98 12.90 3.26 9.52
C PRO A 98 11.81 2.21 9.24
N PHE A 99 12.09 0.92 9.36
CA PHE A 99 11.12 -0.16 9.19
C PHE A 99 11.58 -1.43 9.92
N CYS A 100 10.65 -2.37 10.14
CA CYS A 100 10.92 -3.73 10.60
C CYS A 100 10.81 -4.72 9.44
N TYR A 101 11.59 -5.79 9.49
CA TYR A 101 11.53 -6.90 8.55
C TYR A 101 11.03 -8.17 9.24
N GLN A 102 9.87 -8.66 8.83
CA GLN A 102 9.41 -9.99 9.25
C GLN A 102 9.94 -11.03 8.24
N PRO A 103 10.89 -11.89 8.64
CA PRO A 103 11.29 -13.00 7.78
C PRO A 103 10.12 -13.99 7.61
N PRO A 104 10.06 -14.67 6.47
CA PRO A 104 9.15 -15.79 6.31
C PRO A 104 9.54 -16.96 7.23
N PRO A 105 8.62 -17.87 7.57
CA PRO A 105 8.94 -19.05 8.37
C PRO A 105 9.87 -20.00 7.63
N LEU A 106 10.56 -20.89 8.34
CA LEU A 106 11.52 -21.84 7.76
C LEU A 106 10.92 -22.78 6.70
N CYS A 107 9.61 -23.04 6.75
CA CYS A 107 8.90 -23.88 5.79
C CYS A 107 8.48 -23.14 4.51
N TRP A 108 8.66 -21.81 4.46
CA TRP A 108 8.35 -21.03 3.28
C TRP A 108 9.40 -21.27 2.20
N ALA A 109 8.92 -21.44 0.97
CA ALA A 109 9.77 -21.56 -0.20
C ALA A 109 9.38 -20.48 -1.22
N PRO A 110 10.34 -19.68 -1.73
CA PRO A 110 10.07 -18.78 -2.85
C PRO A 110 9.72 -19.57 -4.12
N PRO A 111 9.11 -18.92 -5.12
CA PRO A 111 8.91 -19.50 -6.45
C PRO A 111 10.23 -20.00 -7.05
N THR A 112 10.15 -20.93 -8.00
CA THR A 112 11.33 -21.34 -8.77
C THR A 112 11.96 -20.12 -9.46
N PRO A 113 13.28 -19.90 -9.33
CA PRO A 113 13.96 -18.78 -9.98
C PRO A 113 13.58 -18.68 -11.46
N TRP A 114 13.24 -17.49 -11.92
CA TRP A 114 12.94 -17.28 -13.34
C TRP A 114 14.20 -17.49 -14.18
N ARG A 115 14.11 -18.31 -15.23
CA ARG A 115 15.19 -18.52 -16.19
C ARG A 115 14.66 -18.28 -17.60
N PRO A 116 14.90 -17.10 -18.20
CA PRO A 116 14.38 -16.75 -19.53
C PRO A 116 14.70 -17.77 -20.64
N THR A 117 15.79 -18.51 -20.51
CA THR A 117 16.17 -19.58 -21.47
C THR A 117 15.20 -20.78 -21.48
N ALA A 118 14.59 -21.10 -20.34
CA ALA A 118 13.60 -22.17 -20.21
C ALA A 118 12.15 -21.64 -20.20
N GLU A 119 11.96 -20.41 -19.72
CA GLU A 119 10.68 -19.73 -19.58
C GLU A 119 10.80 -18.32 -20.20
N PRO A 120 10.57 -18.16 -21.52
CA PRO A 120 10.89 -16.92 -22.25
C PRO A 120 10.10 -15.69 -21.78
N ALA A 121 9.00 -15.90 -21.07
CA ALA A 121 8.24 -14.84 -20.42
C ALA A 121 7.66 -15.33 -19.10
N ARG A 122 7.61 -14.44 -18.10
CA ARG A 122 6.98 -14.69 -16.81
C ARG A 122 6.05 -13.53 -16.44
N CYS A 123 4.92 -13.84 -15.81
CA CYS A 123 4.05 -12.80 -15.25
C CYS A 123 4.34 -12.53 -13.78
N PHE A 124 4.21 -11.27 -13.39
CA PHE A 124 4.32 -10.80 -12.01
C PHE A 124 3.05 -10.02 -11.64
N SER A 125 2.44 -10.38 -10.51
CA SER A 125 1.21 -9.78 -10.03
C SER A 125 1.44 -8.84 -8.85
N PHE A 126 0.99 -7.59 -8.99
CA PHE A 126 1.08 -6.52 -7.99
C PHE A 126 -0.31 -6.18 -7.48
N PHE A 127 -0.42 -5.87 -6.19
CA PHE A 127 -1.67 -5.50 -5.54
C PHE A 127 -1.43 -4.32 -4.59
N SER A 128 -2.25 -3.28 -4.72
CA SER A 128 -2.24 -2.09 -3.85
C SER A 128 -3.61 -1.88 -3.22
N ALA A 129 -3.64 -1.55 -1.92
CA ALA A 129 -4.87 -1.19 -1.23
C ALA A 129 -4.62 -0.24 -0.05
N ASN A 130 -5.33 0.88 -0.02
CA ASN A 130 -5.52 1.67 1.19
C ASN A 130 -6.54 0.97 2.09
N LEU A 131 -6.16 0.64 3.33
CA LEU A 131 -6.98 -0.15 4.25
C LEU A 131 -7.67 0.68 5.35
N CYS A 132 -7.31 1.95 5.48
CA CYS A 132 -7.83 2.84 6.51
C CYS A 132 -7.80 2.20 7.92
N LEU A 133 -6.71 1.51 8.29
CA LEU A 133 -6.54 0.83 9.58
C LEU A 133 -5.97 1.82 10.60
N LEU A 134 -6.71 2.89 10.87
CA LEU A 134 -6.40 3.87 11.92
C LEU A 134 -6.67 3.29 13.32
N PRO A 135 -6.13 3.92 14.38
CA PRO A 135 -6.68 3.76 15.74
C PRO A 135 -8.21 3.88 15.73
N ASP A 136 -8.90 3.02 16.47
CA ASP A 136 -10.35 2.82 16.38
C ASP A 136 -11.14 4.13 16.57
N GLY A 137 -10.66 5.05 17.40
CA GLY A 137 -11.26 6.37 17.61
C GLY A 137 -11.27 7.23 16.35
N LEU A 138 -10.15 7.27 15.64
CA LEU A 138 -10.01 8.01 14.37
C LEU A 138 -10.76 7.31 13.23
N ALA A 139 -10.68 5.97 13.19
CA ALA A 139 -11.28 5.18 12.12
C ALA A 139 -12.81 5.34 12.05
N ARG A 140 -13.47 5.67 13.18
CA ARG A 140 -14.90 6.00 13.25
C ARG A 140 -15.30 7.24 12.44
N PHE A 141 -14.42 8.22 12.26
CA PHE A 141 -14.70 9.40 11.43
C PHE A 141 -14.82 9.04 9.94
N SER A 142 -14.18 7.95 9.51
CA SER A 142 -14.30 7.38 8.17
C SER A 142 -15.40 6.31 8.08
N ASN A 143 -16.28 6.19 9.09
CA ASN A 143 -17.27 5.12 9.21
C ASN A 143 -16.69 3.69 9.24
N LEU A 144 -15.41 3.54 9.60
CA LEU A 144 -14.67 2.28 9.54
C LEU A 144 -14.17 1.87 10.94
N GLN A 145 -14.97 1.10 11.68
CA GLN A 145 -14.62 0.72 13.06
C GLN A 145 -13.83 -0.60 13.13
N HIS A 146 -13.32 -0.93 14.32
CA HIS A 146 -12.73 -2.23 14.64
C HIS A 146 -11.54 -2.62 13.75
N SER A 147 -10.54 -1.74 13.65
CA SER A 147 -9.39 -1.90 12.75
C SER A 147 -8.68 -3.24 12.94
N GLN A 148 -8.58 -3.76 14.18
CA GLN A 148 -8.00 -5.10 14.41
C GLN A 148 -8.80 -6.24 13.80
N ARG A 149 -10.14 -6.21 13.87
CA ARG A 149 -11.00 -7.24 13.27
C ARG A 149 -11.02 -7.11 11.75
N ARG A 150 -11.08 -5.88 11.24
CA ARG A 150 -10.97 -5.61 9.80
C ARG A 150 -9.64 -6.12 9.26
N ALA A 151 -8.53 -5.91 9.96
CA ALA A 151 -7.23 -6.45 9.56
C ALA A 151 -7.20 -7.98 9.43
N GLU A 152 -7.87 -8.72 10.32
CA GLU A 152 -8.01 -10.18 10.19
C GLU A 152 -8.87 -10.58 9.00
N ALA A 153 -9.99 -9.88 8.80
CA ALA A 153 -10.86 -10.11 7.65
C ALA A 153 -10.15 -9.81 6.32
N VAL A 154 -9.45 -8.67 6.23
CA VAL A 154 -8.62 -8.29 5.08
C VAL A 154 -7.55 -9.35 4.84
N GLY A 155 -6.82 -9.78 5.89
CA GLY A 155 -5.83 -10.84 5.76
C GLY A 155 -6.44 -12.14 5.24
N THR A 156 -7.60 -12.54 5.74
CA THR A 156 -8.34 -13.74 5.27
C THR A 156 -8.74 -13.62 3.80
N VAL A 157 -9.21 -12.44 3.38
CA VAL A 157 -9.54 -12.17 1.97
C VAL A 157 -8.29 -12.23 1.09
N LEU A 158 -7.17 -11.62 1.50
CA LEU A 158 -5.91 -11.68 0.75
C LEU A 158 -5.38 -13.11 0.59
N LEU A 159 -5.55 -13.97 1.60
CA LEU A 159 -5.17 -15.38 1.50
C LEU A 159 -5.88 -16.11 0.36
N THR A 160 -7.09 -15.69 -0.03
CA THR A 160 -7.79 -16.32 -1.17
C THR A 160 -7.06 -16.10 -2.49
N GLY A 161 -6.48 -14.92 -2.70
CA GLY A 161 -5.66 -14.59 -3.89
C GLY A 161 -4.23 -15.15 -3.83
N MET A 162 -3.75 -15.52 -2.65
CA MET A 162 -2.43 -16.14 -2.45
C MET A 162 -2.44 -17.66 -2.62
N ARG A 163 -3.62 -18.30 -2.63
CA ARG A 163 -3.71 -19.76 -2.82
C ARG A 163 -2.99 -20.14 -4.12
N PRO A 164 -2.15 -21.19 -4.09
CA PRO A 164 -1.41 -21.58 -5.27
C PRO A 164 -2.40 -21.87 -6.40
N SER A 165 -2.20 -21.22 -7.56
CA SER A 165 -2.64 -21.80 -8.81
C SER A 165 -2.15 -23.25 -8.82
N ARG A 166 -3.03 -24.20 -9.17
CA ARG A 166 -2.68 -25.63 -9.28
C ARG A 166 -1.53 -25.89 -10.26
N TYR A 167 -1.10 -24.86 -11.00
CA TYR A 167 0.05 -24.84 -11.88
C TYR A 167 1.09 -23.87 -11.30
N GLY A 168 2.29 -24.38 -10.99
CA GLY A 168 3.44 -23.56 -10.58
C GLY A 168 3.79 -22.51 -11.63
N ALA A 169 4.33 -21.36 -11.18
CA ALA A 169 4.42 -20.09 -11.92
C ALA A 169 3.06 -19.63 -12.48
N THR A 170 2.71 -18.36 -12.33
CA THR A 170 1.52 -17.78 -12.98
C THR A 170 1.76 -17.72 -14.48
N GLY A 171 1.51 -18.85 -15.16
CA GLY A 171 1.71 -19.01 -16.60
C GLY A 171 1.10 -17.84 -17.36
N CYS A 172 1.86 -17.29 -18.30
CA CYS A 172 1.39 -16.16 -19.09
C CYS A 172 0.32 -16.63 -20.07
N SER A 173 -0.73 -15.83 -20.26
CA SER A 173 -1.70 -16.09 -21.33
C SER A 173 -1.02 -15.95 -22.70
N ALA A 174 -1.52 -16.60 -23.75
CA ALA A 174 -1.00 -16.37 -25.10
C ALA A 174 -1.08 -14.87 -25.44
N PRO A 175 -0.05 -14.24 -26.04
CA PRO A 175 -0.11 -12.84 -26.44
C PRO A 175 -1.21 -12.66 -27.48
N GLY A 176 -2.37 -12.18 -27.05
CA GLY A 176 -3.44 -11.75 -27.94
C GLY A 176 -3.16 -10.31 -28.39
N PRO A 177 -3.39 -9.96 -29.66
CA PRO A 177 -3.33 -8.58 -30.12
C PRO A 177 -4.51 -7.82 -29.53
N GLY A 178 -4.35 -7.24 -28.34
CA GLY A 178 -5.40 -6.47 -27.68
C GLY A 178 -4.81 -5.48 -26.68
N ALA A 179 -5.42 -4.31 -26.59
CA ALA A 179 -5.14 -3.33 -25.55
C ALA A 179 -5.21 -3.97 -24.14
N PRO A 180 -4.48 -3.43 -23.15
CA PRO A 180 -4.51 -3.95 -21.78
C PRO A 180 -5.94 -4.09 -21.28
N ARG A 181 -6.27 -5.27 -20.72
CA ARG A 181 -7.62 -5.58 -20.25
C ARG A 181 -7.82 -5.03 -18.84
N GLY A 182 -8.71 -4.05 -18.69
CA GLY A 182 -9.26 -3.65 -17.40
C GLY A 182 -10.40 -4.58 -16.98
N VAL A 183 -10.36 -5.09 -15.75
CA VAL A 183 -11.40 -5.95 -15.20
C VAL A 183 -11.84 -5.46 -13.83
N LEU A 184 -13.15 -5.36 -13.62
CA LEU A 184 -13.75 -5.18 -12.31
C LEU A 184 -14.11 -6.56 -11.74
N THR A 185 -13.71 -6.85 -10.51
CA THR A 185 -13.90 -8.18 -9.89
C THR A 185 -14.28 -8.09 -8.41
N ALA A 186 -15.07 -9.04 -7.92
CA ALA A 186 -15.37 -9.25 -6.50
C ALA A 186 -14.30 -10.05 -5.74
N ALA A 187 -13.33 -10.63 -6.45
CA ALA A 187 -12.26 -11.42 -5.84
C ALA A 187 -10.93 -10.67 -5.80
N VAL A 188 -10.05 -11.11 -4.91
CA VAL A 188 -8.63 -10.74 -4.97
C VAL A 188 -8.01 -11.42 -6.20
N PRO A 189 -7.22 -10.73 -7.03
CA PRO A 189 -6.53 -11.36 -8.16
C PRO A 189 -5.72 -12.58 -7.72
N GLU A 190 -5.78 -13.67 -8.49
CA GLU A 190 -5.05 -14.89 -8.19
C GLU A 190 -3.55 -14.74 -8.41
N GLY A 191 -2.76 -15.48 -7.61
CA GLY A 191 -1.32 -15.57 -7.78
C GLY A 191 -0.61 -14.26 -7.47
N LEU A 192 -1.00 -13.59 -6.38
CA LEU A 192 -0.33 -12.38 -5.92
C LEU A 192 1.16 -12.63 -5.65
N ASP A 193 2.02 -11.76 -6.19
CA ASP A 193 3.46 -11.82 -5.96
C ASP A 193 3.93 -10.68 -5.04
N PHE A 194 3.36 -9.48 -5.20
CA PHE A 194 3.69 -8.30 -4.40
C PHE A 194 2.43 -7.64 -3.87
N VAL A 195 2.38 -7.42 -2.56
CA VAL A 195 1.24 -6.79 -1.87
C VAL A 195 1.74 -5.57 -1.13
N CYS A 196 1.18 -4.42 -1.45
CA CYS A 196 1.53 -3.14 -0.84
C CYS A 196 0.28 -2.49 -0.26
N LEU A 197 0.33 -2.13 1.01
CA LEU A 197 -0.82 -1.63 1.75
C LEU A 197 -0.52 -0.24 2.27
N GLN A 198 -1.53 0.64 2.22
CA GLN A 198 -1.49 1.98 2.79
C GLN A 198 -2.44 2.09 3.99
N GLU A 199 -2.20 3.10 4.84
CA GLU A 199 -2.94 3.37 6.07
C GLU A 199 -3.01 2.23 7.09
N VAL A 200 -1.96 1.41 7.17
CA VAL A 200 -1.79 0.40 8.21
C VAL A 200 -1.21 1.04 9.49
N PHE A 201 -1.94 1.99 10.09
CA PHE A 201 -1.44 2.81 11.21
C PHE A 201 -1.57 2.13 12.58
N ASP A 202 -2.65 1.40 12.86
CA ASP A 202 -2.80 0.68 14.14
C ASP A 202 -1.81 -0.50 14.19
N LEU A 203 -0.84 -0.41 15.10
CA LEU A 203 0.24 -1.39 15.22
C LEU A 203 -0.24 -2.80 15.59
N ARG A 204 -1.42 -2.95 16.21
CA ARG A 204 -2.00 -4.26 16.54
C ARG A 204 -2.65 -4.87 15.30
N ALA A 205 -3.38 -4.06 14.53
CA ALA A 205 -3.93 -4.44 13.24
C ALA A 205 -2.81 -4.82 12.25
N ALA A 206 -1.74 -4.01 12.18
CA ALA A 206 -0.54 -4.30 11.40
C ALA A 206 0.05 -5.67 11.75
N ARG A 207 0.21 -5.96 13.06
CA ARG A 207 0.75 -7.26 13.51
C ARG A 207 -0.12 -8.44 13.09
N ARG A 208 -1.45 -8.31 13.10
CA ARG A 208 -2.37 -9.36 12.63
C ARG A 208 -2.20 -9.62 11.13
N LEU A 209 -2.07 -8.56 10.32
CA LEU A 209 -1.77 -8.70 8.89
C LEU A 209 -0.42 -9.36 8.66
N VAL A 210 0.64 -8.90 9.33
CA VAL A 210 1.99 -9.48 9.20
C VAL A 210 2.00 -10.98 9.54
N ASN A 211 1.31 -11.38 10.62
CA ASN A 211 1.20 -12.79 11.01
C ASN A 211 0.48 -13.67 9.97
N LEU A 212 -0.37 -13.09 9.13
CA LEU A 212 -1.05 -13.80 8.04
C LEU A 212 -0.24 -13.76 6.75
N LEU A 213 0.39 -12.62 6.43
CA LEU A 213 1.15 -12.42 5.19
C LEU A 213 2.48 -13.16 5.20
N ALA A 214 3.22 -13.14 6.31
CA ALA A 214 4.56 -13.71 6.35
C ALA A 214 4.61 -15.23 6.06
N PRO A 215 3.70 -16.05 6.61
CA PRO A 215 3.68 -17.48 6.31
C PRO A 215 3.15 -17.84 4.92
N ASN A 216 2.27 -17.00 4.35
CA ASN A 216 1.52 -17.36 3.14
C ASN A 216 2.06 -16.71 1.86
N LEU A 217 2.65 -15.51 1.96
CA LEU A 217 3.25 -14.81 0.84
C LEU A 217 4.77 -14.87 0.91
N GLY A 218 5.38 -14.42 2.01
CA GLY A 218 6.83 -14.39 2.17
C GLY A 218 7.32 -13.22 3.03
N PRO A 219 8.54 -12.69 2.82
CA PRO A 219 9.06 -11.57 3.61
C PRO A 219 8.15 -10.34 3.62
N VAL A 220 8.06 -9.67 4.77
CA VAL A 220 7.21 -8.47 4.96
C VAL A 220 8.03 -7.32 5.56
N LEU A 221 7.98 -6.15 4.93
CA LEU A 221 8.42 -4.88 5.49
C LEU A 221 7.23 -4.18 6.14
N HIS A 222 7.32 -3.88 7.43
CA HIS A 222 6.21 -3.32 8.20
C HIS A 222 6.70 -2.32 9.26
N ASP A 223 5.76 -1.67 9.95
CA ASP A 223 6.06 -0.63 10.96
C ASP A 223 7.01 0.45 10.39
N VAL A 224 6.72 0.84 9.15
CA VAL A 224 7.52 1.74 8.32
C VAL A 224 7.24 3.17 8.76
N GLY A 225 8.27 3.97 8.98
CA GLY A 225 8.13 5.38 9.34
C GLY A 225 9.30 5.94 10.12
N THR A 226 9.39 7.27 10.14
CA THR A 226 10.19 8.01 11.12
C THR A 226 9.26 8.60 12.18
N PHE A 227 9.73 8.65 13.42
CA PHE A 227 8.93 9.01 14.58
C PHE A 227 9.64 10.07 15.43
N GLY A 228 8.89 10.71 16.32
CA GLY A 228 9.42 11.71 17.23
C GLY A 228 9.74 13.04 16.52
N LEU A 229 10.69 13.77 17.07
CA LEU A 229 11.11 15.07 16.55
C LEU A 229 11.97 14.86 15.28
N GLN A 230 11.51 15.42 14.18
CA GLN A 230 12.24 15.44 12.90
C GLN A 230 12.96 16.80 12.74
N PRO A 231 13.93 16.94 11.83
CA PRO A 231 14.54 18.24 11.55
C PRO A 231 13.50 19.34 11.31
N GLY A 232 13.63 20.46 12.04
CA GLY A 232 12.62 21.53 12.11
C GLY A 232 11.60 21.33 13.26
N PRO A 233 10.53 22.14 13.32
CA PRO A 233 9.51 22.04 14.38
C PRO A 233 8.47 20.93 14.11
N HIS A 234 8.89 19.78 13.58
CA HIS A 234 7.97 18.72 13.11
C HIS A 234 7.99 17.52 14.06
N LEU A 235 6.81 17.14 14.58
CA LEU A 235 6.62 15.96 15.42
C LEU A 235 5.85 14.88 14.65
N LYS A 236 6.44 13.68 14.50
CA LYS A 236 5.80 12.50 13.90
C LYS A 236 5.35 11.53 14.98
N LEU A 237 4.04 11.38 15.16
CA LEU A 237 3.43 10.47 16.13
C LEU A 237 3.01 9.14 15.50
N LEU A 238 2.62 9.17 14.23
CA LEU A 238 2.22 8.00 13.46
C LEU A 238 3.31 7.61 12.47
N GLY A 239 3.39 6.31 12.19
CA GLY A 239 4.23 5.79 11.11
C GLY A 239 3.73 6.27 9.75
N SER A 240 4.30 5.70 8.69
CA SER A 240 3.87 5.98 7.32
C SER A 240 2.55 5.31 6.96
N GLY A 241 2.17 4.26 7.69
CA GLY A 241 1.05 3.39 7.34
C GLY A 241 1.35 2.44 6.17
N LEU A 242 2.60 2.40 5.69
CA LEU A 242 3.01 1.53 4.59
C LEU A 242 3.39 0.12 5.09
N LEU A 243 2.99 -0.90 4.32
CA LEU A 243 3.40 -2.28 4.49
C LEU A 243 3.64 -2.89 3.10
N LEU A 244 4.76 -3.61 2.92
CA LEU A 244 5.08 -4.33 1.68
C LEU A 244 5.35 -5.79 2.00
N ALA A 245 4.65 -6.70 1.34
CA ALA A 245 4.87 -8.13 1.41
C ALA A 245 5.24 -8.66 0.03
N SER A 246 6.18 -9.60 -0.02
CA SER A 246 6.75 -10.12 -1.27
C SER A 246 6.77 -11.64 -1.25
N ARG A 247 6.38 -12.25 -2.37
CA ARG A 247 6.54 -13.68 -2.65
C ARG A 247 7.97 -14.05 -3.05
N TYR A 248 8.76 -13.04 -3.40
CA TYR A 248 10.16 -13.20 -3.79
C TYR A 248 11.09 -12.69 -2.67
N PRO A 249 12.32 -13.22 -2.57
CA PRO A 249 13.32 -12.70 -1.64
C PRO A 249 13.57 -11.21 -1.88
N LEU A 250 13.63 -10.43 -0.79
CA LEU A 250 14.04 -9.03 -0.84
C LEU A 250 15.54 -8.93 -0.67
N LEU A 251 16.19 -8.03 -1.41
CA LEU A 251 17.64 -7.81 -1.39
C LEU A 251 18.00 -6.52 -0.64
N ARG A 252 17.28 -5.45 -0.96
CA ARG A 252 17.49 -4.10 -0.41
C ARG A 252 16.15 -3.43 -0.14
N ALA A 253 16.11 -2.55 0.85
CA ALA A 253 14.97 -1.69 1.08
C ALA A 253 15.39 -0.39 1.76
N SER A 254 14.67 0.69 1.48
CA SER A 254 14.85 1.99 2.11
C SER A 254 13.50 2.67 2.30
N PHE A 255 13.41 3.55 3.30
CA PHE A 255 12.25 4.40 3.49
C PHE A 255 12.69 5.86 3.69
N ARG A 256 11.97 6.78 3.05
CA ARG A 256 12.17 8.23 3.19
C ARG A 256 10.82 8.90 3.46
N SER A 257 10.74 9.68 4.54
CA SER A 257 9.55 10.47 4.89
C SER A 257 9.55 11.78 4.12
N PHE A 258 8.39 12.22 3.64
CA PHE A 258 8.24 13.55 3.06
C PHE A 258 8.50 14.64 4.11
N PRO A 259 9.29 15.67 3.76
CA PRO A 259 9.58 16.78 4.66
C PRO A 259 8.41 17.77 4.77
N TYR A 260 7.47 17.75 3.80
CA TYR A 260 6.34 18.67 3.74
C TYR A 260 5.02 17.89 3.90
N ALA A 261 4.27 18.26 4.93
CA ALA A 261 2.89 17.84 5.18
C ALA A 261 2.21 18.92 6.03
N ARG A 262 0.88 18.94 6.03
CA ARG A 262 0.06 19.92 6.77
C ARG A 262 -1.05 19.23 7.54
N ARG A 263 -1.62 19.93 8.53
CA ARG A 263 -2.75 19.47 9.33
C ARG A 263 -2.49 18.09 9.96
N GLU A 264 -3.44 17.17 9.90
CA GLU A 264 -3.35 15.84 10.50
C GLU A 264 -2.22 15.02 9.87
N ASP A 265 -1.99 15.15 8.57
CA ASP A 265 -0.89 14.48 7.84
C ASP A 265 0.49 14.91 8.33
N ALA A 266 0.62 16.08 8.97
CA ALA A 266 1.88 16.50 9.58
C ALA A 266 2.32 15.56 10.71
N LEU A 267 1.38 14.86 11.38
CA LEU A 267 1.67 13.91 12.45
C LEU A 267 2.06 12.52 11.97
N ALA A 268 1.80 12.19 10.69
CA ALA A 268 2.17 10.91 10.08
C ALA A 268 3.45 11.04 9.26
N SER A 269 4.29 10.01 9.26
CA SER A 269 5.50 9.95 8.41
C SER A 269 5.16 9.44 7.02
N LYS A 270 4.23 10.10 6.31
CA LYS A 270 3.96 9.81 4.89
C LYS A 270 5.24 9.92 4.07
N GLY A 271 5.42 9.04 3.09
CA GLY A 271 6.71 8.90 2.41
C GLY A 271 6.74 7.83 1.34
N LEU A 272 7.96 7.40 1.01
CA LEU A 272 8.24 6.37 0.00
C LEU A 272 9.00 5.21 0.66
N LEU A 273 8.43 4.00 0.56
CA LEU A 273 9.09 2.74 0.85
C LEU A 273 9.54 2.11 -0.48
N SER A 274 10.85 1.92 -0.65
CA SER A 274 11.41 1.27 -1.83
C SER A 274 12.04 -0.08 -1.47
N ALA A 275 11.88 -1.09 -2.32
CA ALA A 275 12.47 -2.41 -2.16
C ALA A 275 12.93 -3.00 -3.49
N GLN A 276 13.98 -3.82 -3.44
CA GLN A 276 14.49 -4.61 -4.56
C GLN A 276 14.22 -6.08 -4.28
N ALA A 277 13.57 -6.79 -5.20
CA ALA A 277 13.27 -8.21 -5.11
C ALA A 277 14.08 -9.03 -6.13
N GLN A 278 14.51 -10.24 -5.75
CA GLN A 278 15.20 -11.16 -6.65
C GLN A 278 14.20 -12.09 -7.34
N LEU A 279 14.15 -12.07 -8.66
CA LEU A 279 13.12 -12.76 -9.46
C LEU A 279 13.65 -14.01 -10.16
N GLY A 280 14.95 -14.06 -10.44
CA GLY A 280 15.54 -15.15 -11.20
C GLY A 280 16.99 -14.90 -11.62
N LEU A 281 17.39 -15.61 -12.67
CA LEU A 281 18.73 -15.58 -13.24
C LEU A 281 18.66 -15.57 -14.78
N VAL A 282 19.48 -14.74 -15.42
CA VAL A 282 19.70 -14.72 -16.88
C VAL A 282 21.21 -14.73 -17.13
N ASP A 283 21.69 -15.73 -17.88
CA ASP A 283 23.12 -15.88 -18.22
C ASP A 283 24.08 -15.79 -17.02
N GLY A 284 23.66 -16.32 -15.86
CA GLY A 284 24.44 -16.29 -14.60
C GLY A 284 24.23 -15.04 -13.75
N HIS A 285 23.53 -14.03 -14.27
CA HIS A 285 23.27 -12.77 -13.60
C HIS A 285 21.90 -12.72 -12.95
N ARG A 286 21.73 -11.94 -11.86
CA ARG A 286 20.43 -11.81 -11.18
C ARG A 286 19.44 -11.02 -12.02
N ILE A 287 18.20 -11.51 -12.05
CA ILE A 287 17.04 -10.74 -12.48
C ILE A 287 16.42 -10.10 -11.23
N VAL A 288 16.27 -8.78 -11.24
CA VAL A 288 15.71 -8.00 -10.13
C VAL A 288 14.49 -7.20 -10.55
N GLY A 289 13.62 -6.88 -9.58
CA GLY A 289 12.51 -5.96 -9.76
C GLY A 289 12.48 -4.91 -8.65
N PHE A 290 12.15 -3.67 -9.01
CA PHE A 290 12.01 -2.56 -8.07
C PHE A 290 10.54 -2.29 -7.73
N LEU A 291 10.28 -2.08 -6.43
CA LEU A 291 8.97 -1.82 -5.87
C LEU A 291 9.03 -0.51 -5.07
N HIS A 292 8.11 0.39 -5.37
CA HIS A 292 8.03 1.71 -4.75
C HIS A 292 6.61 1.92 -4.24
N CYS A 293 6.40 1.84 -2.92
CA CYS A 293 5.11 2.02 -2.28
C CYS A 293 5.04 3.40 -1.61
N THR A 294 4.00 4.18 -1.88
CA THR A 294 3.85 5.52 -1.29
C THR A 294 2.43 5.82 -0.82
N HIS A 295 2.31 6.87 -0.03
CA HIS A 295 1.05 7.51 0.33
C HIS A 295 1.29 9.03 0.39
N LEU A 296 0.69 9.78 -0.54
CA LEU A 296 0.87 11.23 -0.63
C LEU A 296 -0.06 12.00 0.33
N HIS A 297 0.16 13.31 0.43
CA HIS A 297 -0.64 14.24 1.24
C HIS A 297 -2.11 14.29 0.80
N ALA A 298 -3.02 14.11 1.75
CA ALA A 298 -4.45 13.86 1.51
C ALA A 298 -5.30 15.11 1.22
N PRO A 299 -5.18 16.23 1.96
CA PRO A 299 -6.02 17.42 1.75
C PRO A 299 -6.10 17.87 0.29
N SER A 300 -7.29 17.84 -0.29
CA SER A 300 -7.53 18.07 -1.73
C SER A 300 -7.01 19.43 -2.24
N GLU A 301 -7.01 20.45 -1.40
CA GLU A 301 -6.60 21.82 -1.69
C GLU A 301 -5.07 22.01 -1.80
N ASP A 302 -4.28 21.06 -1.32
CA ASP A 302 -2.82 21.16 -1.24
C ASP A 302 -2.12 20.54 -2.47
N GLY A 303 -2.66 20.73 -3.68
CA GLY A 303 -2.10 20.22 -4.93
C GLY A 303 -0.62 20.57 -5.18
N PRO A 304 -0.18 21.83 -4.97
CA PRO A 304 1.24 22.18 -5.07
C PRO A 304 2.16 21.41 -4.11
N LEU A 305 1.64 21.00 -2.95
CA LEU A 305 2.40 20.18 -1.99
C LEU A 305 2.53 18.75 -2.51
N ARG A 306 1.46 18.15 -3.05
CA ARG A 306 1.54 16.85 -3.73
C ARG A 306 2.53 16.87 -4.89
N CYS A 307 2.56 17.92 -5.71
CA CYS A 307 3.58 18.05 -6.77
C CYS A 307 5.00 18.03 -6.23
N LYS A 308 5.28 18.76 -5.14
CA LYS A 308 6.60 18.71 -4.47
C LYS A 308 6.93 17.31 -3.95
N GLN A 309 5.95 16.61 -3.37
CA GLN A 309 6.14 15.23 -2.93
C GLN A 309 6.42 14.30 -4.10
N MET A 310 5.72 14.44 -5.23
CA MET A 310 5.97 13.64 -6.43
C MET A 310 7.35 13.91 -7.06
N THR A 311 7.82 15.15 -7.02
CA THR A 311 9.19 15.48 -7.47
C THR A 311 10.22 14.78 -6.59
N LEU A 312 10.12 14.92 -5.25
CA LEU A 312 11.01 14.22 -4.31
C LEU A 312 10.93 12.70 -4.46
N LEU A 313 9.73 12.17 -4.68
CA LEU A 313 9.49 10.76 -4.89
C LEU A 313 10.27 10.24 -6.10
N LEU A 314 10.22 10.94 -7.25
CA LEU A 314 10.99 10.58 -8.44
C LEU A 314 12.49 10.58 -8.17
N ASP A 315 13.00 11.63 -7.52
CA ASP A 315 14.42 11.73 -7.19
C ASP A 315 14.86 10.57 -6.29
N TRP A 316 14.04 10.19 -5.30
CA TRP A 316 14.32 9.08 -4.40
C TRP A 316 14.24 7.71 -5.07
N VAL A 317 13.31 7.52 -6.00
CA VAL A 317 13.22 6.32 -6.83
C VAL A 317 14.51 6.16 -7.63
N GLU A 318 14.91 7.19 -8.39
CA GLU A 318 16.11 7.13 -9.24
C GLU A 318 17.38 6.90 -8.42
N HIS A 319 17.49 7.56 -7.26
CA HIS A 319 18.62 7.37 -6.36
C HIS A 319 18.65 5.96 -5.73
N PHE A 320 17.52 5.43 -5.27
CA PHE A 320 17.46 4.07 -4.72
C PHE A 320 17.82 3.02 -5.77
N GLU A 321 17.30 3.15 -6.99
CA GLU A 321 17.63 2.27 -8.10
C GLU A 321 19.13 2.33 -8.44
N ALA A 322 19.71 3.54 -8.52
CA ALA A 322 21.14 3.73 -8.80
C ALA A 322 22.05 3.14 -7.71
N GLU A 323 21.69 3.27 -6.43
CA GLU A 323 22.45 2.68 -5.30
C GLU A 323 22.28 1.17 -5.18
N SER A 324 21.15 0.64 -5.67
CA SER A 324 20.79 -0.78 -5.53
C SER A 324 21.16 -1.62 -6.74
N CYS A 325 21.26 -1.04 -7.93
CA CYS A 325 21.59 -1.78 -9.14
C CYS A 325 23.09 -2.13 -9.14
N GLN A 326 23.41 -3.41 -9.30
CA GLN A 326 24.78 -3.83 -9.61
C GLN A 326 24.95 -3.91 -11.14
N SER A 327 26.16 -3.64 -11.63
CA SER A 327 26.46 -3.49 -13.06
C SER A 327 26.13 -4.71 -13.93
N ASP A 328 25.90 -5.85 -13.30
CA ASP A 328 25.65 -7.14 -13.93
C ASP A 328 24.19 -7.59 -13.80
N GLU A 329 23.31 -6.87 -13.09
CA GLU A 329 21.91 -7.26 -12.89
C GLU A 329 20.99 -6.88 -14.06
N ALA A 330 20.05 -7.76 -14.40
CA ALA A 330 18.97 -7.49 -15.34
C ALA A 330 17.71 -7.03 -14.60
N VAL A 331 17.17 -5.86 -14.96
CA VAL A 331 15.98 -5.31 -14.30
C VAL A 331 14.71 -5.69 -15.06
N ALA A 332 13.84 -6.48 -14.46
CA ALA A 332 12.57 -6.91 -15.08
C ALA A 332 11.54 -5.79 -15.15
N PHE A 333 11.45 -4.99 -14.08
CA PHE A 333 10.50 -3.88 -13.95
C PHE A 333 10.93 -2.93 -12.83
N SER A 334 10.44 -1.69 -12.91
CA SER A 334 10.30 -0.79 -11.77
C SER A 334 8.83 -0.38 -11.66
N VAL A 335 8.21 -0.65 -10.51
CA VAL A 335 6.78 -0.41 -10.26
C VAL A 335 6.60 0.55 -9.10
N LEU A 336 5.85 1.63 -9.35
CA LEU A 336 5.42 2.61 -8.38
C LEU A 336 3.93 2.47 -8.13
N LEU A 337 3.54 2.37 -6.86
CA LEU A 337 2.17 2.13 -6.50
C LEU A 337 1.78 2.78 -5.17
N GLY A 338 0.49 3.02 -4.99
CA GLY A 338 -0.09 3.50 -3.74
C GLY A 338 -1.13 4.58 -3.95
N ASP A 339 -1.50 5.21 -2.84
CA ASP A 339 -2.51 6.27 -2.82
C ASP A 339 -1.85 7.64 -3.05
N LEU A 340 -2.14 8.25 -4.18
CA LEU A 340 -1.60 9.55 -4.56
C LEU A 340 -2.50 10.72 -4.12
N ASN A 341 -3.71 10.44 -3.61
CA ASN A 341 -4.68 11.44 -3.14
C ASN A 341 -5.10 12.50 -4.19
N PHE A 342 -4.86 12.24 -5.47
CA PHE A 342 -5.41 13.00 -6.59
C PHE A 342 -5.88 12.09 -7.71
N ASP A 343 -6.87 12.53 -8.47
CA ASP A 343 -7.45 11.82 -9.58
C ASP A 343 -7.02 12.41 -10.93
N ASN A 344 -7.28 11.66 -12.00
CA ASN A 344 -7.02 12.07 -13.37
C ASN A 344 -8.32 12.47 -14.10
N CYS A 345 -9.26 13.15 -13.43
CA CYS A 345 -10.52 13.61 -14.05
C CYS A 345 -10.98 15.01 -13.59
N SER A 346 -10.64 15.42 -12.36
CA SER A 346 -11.09 16.66 -11.73
C SER A 346 -10.23 17.84 -12.20
N LEU A 347 -10.87 19.00 -12.38
CA LEU A 347 -10.22 20.20 -12.90
C LEU A 347 -9.25 20.85 -11.92
N ASP A 348 -9.52 20.73 -10.62
CA ASP A 348 -8.75 21.32 -9.53
C ASP A 348 -7.42 20.60 -9.25
N GLN A 349 -7.17 19.46 -9.91
CA GLN A 349 -5.98 18.64 -9.74
C GLN A 349 -5.07 18.62 -10.98
N ALA A 350 -5.22 19.60 -11.88
CA ALA A 350 -4.48 19.69 -13.14
C ALA A 350 -2.95 19.71 -12.96
N GLN A 351 -2.45 20.37 -11.92
CA GLN A 351 -1.00 20.45 -11.66
C GLN A 351 -0.41 19.08 -11.35
N GLU A 352 -1.12 18.27 -10.57
CA GLU A 352 -0.70 16.91 -10.27
C GLU A 352 -0.80 16.03 -11.52
N GLN A 353 -1.88 16.18 -12.28
CA GLN A 353 -2.11 15.41 -13.50
C GLN A 353 -1.06 15.69 -14.57
N GLU A 354 -0.50 16.90 -14.66
CA GLU A 354 0.53 17.29 -15.62
C GLU A 354 1.97 17.05 -15.11
N HIS A 355 2.13 16.49 -13.92
CA HIS A 355 3.44 16.27 -13.33
C HIS A 355 4.29 15.29 -14.16
N GLN A 356 5.60 15.51 -14.19
CA GLN A 356 6.59 14.69 -14.92
C GLN A 356 6.65 13.20 -14.47
N LEU A 357 5.95 12.84 -13.40
CA LEU A 357 5.79 11.45 -12.96
C LEU A 357 5.25 10.58 -14.09
N PHE A 358 4.24 11.06 -14.81
CA PHE A 358 3.57 10.33 -15.89
C PHE A 358 4.39 10.25 -17.18
N SER A 359 5.51 10.97 -17.30
CA SER A 359 6.47 10.77 -18.39
C SER A 359 7.59 9.79 -18.03
N ARG A 360 7.79 9.52 -16.73
CA ARG A 360 8.80 8.58 -16.21
C ARG A 360 8.23 7.19 -15.90
N PHE A 361 6.96 7.14 -15.54
CA PHE A 361 6.22 5.91 -15.26
C PHE A 361 4.94 5.88 -16.10
N CYS A 362 4.69 4.74 -16.74
CA CYS A 362 3.47 4.50 -17.49
C CYS A 362 2.33 4.11 -16.54
N ASP A 363 1.25 4.89 -16.56
CA ASP A 363 -0.02 4.52 -15.94
C ASP A 363 -0.91 3.78 -16.96
N PRO A 364 -1.19 2.48 -16.79
CA PRO A 364 -1.97 1.71 -17.75
C PRO A 364 -3.43 2.17 -17.85
N CYS A 365 -3.94 2.88 -16.84
CA CYS A 365 -5.30 3.40 -16.82
C CYS A 365 -5.44 4.76 -17.51
N ARG A 366 -4.32 5.38 -17.92
CA ARG A 366 -4.27 6.76 -18.41
C ARG A 366 -4.01 6.82 -19.91
N LEU A 367 -4.84 7.56 -20.63
CA LEU A 367 -4.62 7.96 -22.03
C LEU A 367 -3.91 9.32 -22.12
N GLY A 368 -4.15 10.20 -21.15
CA GLY A 368 -3.57 11.53 -21.08
C GLY A 368 -4.05 12.30 -19.86
N THR A 369 -3.67 13.58 -19.76
CA THR A 369 -4.17 14.48 -18.72
C THR A 369 -5.69 14.57 -18.81
N ARG A 370 -6.39 14.22 -17.72
CA ARG A 370 -7.86 14.18 -17.63
C ARG A 370 -8.53 13.16 -18.57
N GLN A 371 -7.76 12.23 -19.10
CA GLN A 371 -8.25 11.21 -20.02
C GLN A 371 -7.89 9.83 -19.49
N GLU A 372 -8.88 9.17 -18.94
CA GLU A 372 -8.78 7.80 -18.45
C GLU A 372 -9.16 6.81 -19.56
N GLN A 373 -8.65 5.59 -19.45
CA GLN A 373 -9.10 4.49 -20.28
C GLN A 373 -10.61 4.25 -20.08
N PRO A 374 -11.37 3.83 -21.12
CA PRO A 374 -12.80 3.56 -21.01
C PRO A 374 -13.18 2.41 -20.07
N TRP A 375 -12.22 1.67 -19.52
CA TRP A 375 -12.43 0.62 -18.53
C TRP A 375 -11.92 1.01 -17.14
N ALA A 376 -11.22 2.14 -17.00
CA ALA A 376 -10.70 2.59 -15.72
C ALA A 376 -11.86 3.01 -14.80
N LEU A 377 -11.65 2.83 -13.50
CA LEU A 377 -12.65 3.07 -12.46
C LEU A 377 -12.02 3.90 -11.34
N GLY A 378 -12.84 4.75 -10.74
CA GLY A 378 -12.51 5.44 -9.50
C GLY A 378 -12.37 4.45 -8.35
N THR A 379 -11.45 4.74 -7.43
CA THR A 379 -11.06 3.83 -6.36
C THR A 379 -11.55 4.29 -5.00
N ILE A 380 -11.88 5.56 -4.82
CA ILE A 380 -12.43 6.05 -3.55
C ILE A 380 -13.95 5.87 -3.49
N LEU A 381 -14.42 5.17 -2.47
CA LEU A 381 -15.83 4.94 -2.19
C LEU A 381 -16.45 6.17 -1.51
N ASN A 382 -17.75 6.34 -1.68
CA ASN A 382 -18.51 7.38 -1.01
C ASN A 382 -18.67 7.03 0.49
N PRO A 383 -18.05 7.80 1.41
CA PRO A 383 -18.03 7.48 2.84
C PRO A 383 -19.42 7.36 3.46
N SER A 384 -20.42 8.08 2.91
CA SER A 384 -21.81 8.04 3.38
C SER A 384 -22.53 6.72 3.07
N THR A 385 -22.00 5.91 2.15
CA THR A 385 -22.63 4.66 1.69
C THR A 385 -21.98 3.41 2.26
N LEU A 386 -20.83 3.52 2.95
CA LEU A 386 -20.01 2.38 3.40
C LEU A 386 -20.74 1.38 4.31
N HIS A 387 -21.80 1.81 4.99
CA HIS A 387 -22.62 0.97 5.86
C HIS A 387 -23.78 0.27 5.14
N GLN A 388 -24.02 0.59 3.86
CA GLN A 388 -25.09 -0.01 3.06
C GLN A 388 -24.70 -1.44 2.66
N SER A 389 -25.67 -2.35 2.64
CA SER A 389 -25.43 -3.77 2.34
C SER A 389 -24.74 -4.00 1.00
N VAL A 390 -25.06 -3.18 -0.01
CA VAL A 390 -24.39 -3.21 -1.33
C VAL A 390 -22.91 -2.87 -1.20
N ALA A 391 -22.55 -1.80 -0.47
CA ALA A 391 -21.16 -1.39 -0.26
C ALA A 391 -20.36 -2.34 0.65
N CYS A 392 -21.04 -3.19 1.42
CA CYS A 392 -20.43 -4.21 2.26
C CYS A 392 -20.32 -5.60 1.62
N SER A 393 -20.89 -5.82 0.42
CA SER A 393 -20.79 -7.11 -0.29
C SER A 393 -19.94 -6.93 -1.55
N PRO A 394 -18.84 -7.69 -1.70
CA PRO A 394 -17.99 -7.63 -2.90
C PRO A 394 -18.79 -7.79 -4.20
N GLU A 395 -19.68 -8.79 -4.28
CA GLU A 395 -20.43 -9.11 -5.48
C GLU A 395 -21.52 -8.08 -5.79
N MET A 396 -22.15 -7.52 -4.76
CA MET A 396 -23.17 -6.48 -4.95
C MET A 396 -22.52 -5.15 -5.33
N LEU A 397 -21.39 -4.79 -4.71
CA LEU A 397 -20.64 -3.60 -5.06
C LEU A 397 -20.08 -3.70 -6.48
N GLN A 398 -19.51 -4.84 -6.87
CA GLN A 398 -19.10 -5.08 -8.26
C GLN A 398 -20.24 -4.79 -9.24
N ARG A 399 -21.40 -5.45 -9.05
CA ARG A 399 -22.57 -5.27 -9.93
C ARG A 399 -23.06 -3.82 -9.96
N ALA A 400 -23.00 -3.11 -8.84
CA ALA A 400 -23.36 -1.70 -8.79
C ALA A 400 -22.39 -0.83 -9.61
N LEU A 401 -21.08 -1.07 -9.50
CA LEU A 401 -20.06 -0.26 -10.16
C LEU A 401 -19.95 -0.51 -11.68
N GLU A 402 -20.48 -1.63 -12.18
CA GLU A 402 -20.68 -1.87 -13.61
C GLU A 402 -21.67 -0.85 -14.22
N GLN A 403 -22.66 -0.41 -13.44
CA GLN A 403 -23.68 0.57 -13.86
C GLN A 403 -23.25 1.99 -13.48
N GLU A 404 -23.60 2.97 -14.33
CA GLU A 404 -23.23 4.36 -14.09
C GLU A 404 -23.93 4.95 -12.87
N GLU A 405 -25.21 4.64 -12.67
CA GLU A 405 -26.00 5.06 -11.52
C GLU A 405 -25.39 4.54 -10.21
N GLY A 406 -24.89 3.30 -10.23
CA GLY A 406 -24.18 2.73 -9.09
C GLY A 406 -22.86 3.44 -8.82
N ARG A 407 -22.09 3.80 -9.87
CA ARG A 407 -20.88 4.62 -9.71
C ARG A 407 -21.19 6.01 -9.14
N HIS A 408 -22.29 6.63 -9.54
CA HIS A 408 -22.74 7.92 -8.99
C HIS A 408 -23.06 7.86 -7.50
N HIS A 409 -23.57 6.72 -7.03
CA HIS A 409 -24.01 6.52 -5.66
C HIS A 409 -22.88 6.06 -4.74
N TYR A 410 -22.09 5.06 -5.18
CA TYR A 410 -21.08 4.39 -4.35
C TYR A 410 -19.65 4.91 -4.49
N LEU A 411 -19.30 5.66 -5.55
CA LEU A 411 -17.97 6.29 -5.66
C LEU A 411 -18.02 7.74 -5.20
N ALA A 412 -16.95 8.21 -4.58
CA ALA A 412 -16.87 9.61 -4.15
C ALA A 412 -16.87 10.55 -5.36
N GLY A 413 -17.68 11.61 -5.28
CA GLY A 413 -17.75 12.66 -6.29
C GLY A 413 -16.49 13.54 -6.33
N PRO A 414 -16.37 14.42 -7.34
CA PRO A 414 -15.29 15.40 -7.45
C PRO A 414 -15.13 16.22 -6.16
N PRO A 415 -13.90 16.65 -5.82
CA PRO A 415 -13.71 17.57 -4.71
C PRO A 415 -14.61 18.81 -4.92
N HIS A 416 -15.14 19.35 -3.82
CA HIS A 416 -15.96 20.57 -3.82
C HIS A 416 -17.24 20.53 -4.69
N GLY A 417 -17.72 19.34 -5.07
CA GLY A 417 -18.93 19.22 -5.89
C GLY A 417 -18.74 19.65 -7.34
N GLY A 418 -17.50 19.57 -7.85
CA GLY A 418 -17.17 19.89 -9.23
C GLY A 418 -17.89 19.03 -10.27
N TYR A 419 -17.68 19.36 -11.55
CA TYR A 419 -18.30 18.68 -12.68
C TYR A 419 -17.93 17.19 -12.73
N ARG A 420 -18.94 16.33 -12.91
CA ARG A 420 -18.74 14.90 -13.17
C ARG A 420 -18.67 14.69 -14.68
N ALA A 421 -17.55 14.19 -15.17
CA ALA A 421 -17.42 13.81 -16.58
C ALA A 421 -18.47 12.76 -16.95
N GLU A 422 -18.98 12.80 -18.18
CA GLU A 422 -19.87 11.79 -18.74
C GLU A 422 -19.10 10.89 -19.72
N PRO A 423 -19.11 9.56 -19.55
CA PRO A 423 -19.72 8.83 -18.44
C PRO A 423 -18.91 8.96 -17.15
N TRP A 424 -19.59 9.06 -16.00
CA TRP A 424 -18.94 9.17 -14.70
C TRP A 424 -18.35 7.85 -14.28
N ARG A 425 -17.05 7.87 -13.96
CA ARG A 425 -16.29 6.66 -13.58
C ARG A 425 -15.75 6.68 -12.16
N GLY A 426 -15.93 7.78 -11.43
CA GLY A 426 -15.37 7.97 -10.11
C GLY A 426 -13.95 8.54 -10.14
N ARG A 427 -13.47 8.93 -8.96
CA ARG A 427 -12.12 9.46 -8.76
C ARG A 427 -11.14 8.32 -8.48
N ARG A 428 -10.12 8.16 -9.33
CA ARG A 428 -9.08 7.13 -9.15
C ARG A 428 -7.89 7.75 -8.42
N LEU A 429 -7.72 7.41 -7.15
CA LEU A 429 -6.65 7.93 -6.28
C LEU A 429 -5.52 6.93 -6.08
N ASP A 430 -5.81 5.65 -6.30
CA ASP A 430 -4.87 4.55 -6.15
C ASP A 430 -4.26 4.20 -7.52
N TYR A 431 -2.94 4.26 -7.61
CA TYR A 431 -2.20 4.06 -8.85
C TYR A 431 -1.29 2.84 -8.74
N ILE A 432 -1.15 2.12 -9.85
CA ILE A 432 -0.03 1.19 -10.07
C ILE A 432 0.55 1.53 -11.43
N MET A 433 1.73 2.14 -11.43
CA MET A 433 2.45 2.58 -12.61
C MET A 433 3.76 1.81 -12.73
N TYR A 434 4.25 1.65 -13.95
CA TYR A 434 5.46 0.85 -14.20
C TYR A 434 6.34 1.49 -15.26
N ARG A 435 7.61 1.08 -15.28
CA ARG A 435 8.54 1.37 -16.38
C ARG A 435 9.45 0.17 -16.63
N GLY A 436 9.83 0.01 -17.89
CA GLY A 436 11.01 -0.77 -18.26
C GLY A 436 12.28 0.03 -18.00
N VAL A 437 13.41 -0.65 -17.77
CA VAL A 437 14.72 0.00 -17.71
C VAL A 437 15.34 -0.06 -19.10
N PRO A 438 15.66 1.08 -19.76
CA PRO A 438 16.11 1.09 -21.15
C PRO A 438 17.34 0.22 -21.46
N ALA A 439 18.23 0.03 -20.48
CA ALA A 439 19.43 -0.81 -20.62
C ALA A 439 19.18 -2.30 -20.32
N SER A 440 17.98 -2.66 -19.86
CA SER A 440 17.65 -4.05 -19.52
C SER A 440 17.26 -4.84 -20.77
N PRO A 441 17.69 -6.10 -20.91
CA PRO A 441 17.23 -6.98 -21.97
C PRO A 441 15.78 -7.47 -21.76
N LEU A 442 15.11 -7.04 -20.70
CA LEU A 442 13.77 -7.47 -20.33
C LEU A 442 12.76 -6.35 -20.57
N SER A 443 11.63 -6.70 -21.20
CA SER A 443 10.54 -5.77 -21.48
C SER A 443 9.29 -6.14 -20.66
N PRO A 444 8.81 -5.26 -19.76
CA PRO A 444 7.53 -5.43 -19.10
C PRO A 444 6.38 -4.91 -19.97
N GLU A 445 5.34 -5.73 -20.11
CA GLU A 445 4.10 -5.41 -20.80
C GLU A 445 2.90 -5.67 -19.88
N VAL A 446 1.89 -4.81 -19.94
CA VAL A 446 0.67 -4.98 -19.13
C VAL A 446 -0.17 -6.11 -19.73
N GLU A 447 -0.37 -7.16 -18.95
CA GLU A 447 -1.31 -8.23 -19.30
C GLU A 447 -2.73 -7.86 -18.85
N GLN A 448 -2.87 -7.32 -17.64
CA GLN A 448 -4.17 -7.04 -17.04
C GLN A 448 -4.08 -5.97 -15.95
N VAL A 449 -5.13 -5.15 -15.84
CA VAL A 449 -5.40 -4.30 -14.67
C VAL A 449 -6.70 -4.75 -14.03
N ALA A 450 -6.74 -4.84 -12.70
CA ALA A 450 -7.91 -5.24 -11.95
C ALA A 450 -8.33 -4.17 -10.94
N PHE A 451 -9.61 -3.82 -10.91
CA PHE A 451 -10.23 -3.11 -9.80
C PHE A 451 -11.01 -4.13 -8.97
N SER A 452 -10.64 -4.28 -7.70
CA SER A 452 -11.19 -5.32 -6.83
C SER A 452 -12.07 -4.72 -5.74
N THR A 453 -13.30 -5.23 -5.68
CA THR A 453 -14.28 -4.97 -4.61
C THR A 453 -14.20 -6.00 -3.49
N ALA A 454 -13.19 -6.89 -3.49
CA ALA A 454 -13.03 -7.95 -2.49
C ALA A 454 -12.94 -7.44 -1.04
N LEU A 455 -12.52 -6.18 -0.85
CA LEU A 455 -12.42 -5.53 0.45
C LEU A 455 -13.65 -4.67 0.79
N ALA A 456 -14.78 -4.85 0.09
CA ALA A 456 -16.05 -4.19 0.39
C ALA A 456 -16.43 -4.34 1.87
N GLY A 457 -16.82 -3.23 2.51
CA GLY A 457 -17.12 -3.16 3.94
C GLY A 457 -15.91 -3.24 4.87
N LEU A 458 -14.69 -3.41 4.34
CA LEU A 458 -13.46 -3.48 5.12
C LEU A 458 -12.58 -2.24 4.97
N THR A 459 -12.81 -1.41 3.95
CA THR A 459 -12.10 -0.15 3.69
C THR A 459 -13.00 0.75 2.82
N ASP A 460 -12.61 2.01 2.66
CA ASP A 460 -13.23 3.02 1.81
C ASP A 460 -12.56 3.14 0.43
N HIS A 461 -11.58 2.30 0.13
CA HIS A 461 -10.94 2.22 -1.18
C HIS A 461 -11.18 0.86 -1.87
N LEU A 462 -11.32 0.89 -3.20
CA LEU A 462 -11.14 -0.28 -4.04
C LEU A 462 -9.66 -0.64 -4.09
N ALA A 463 -9.37 -1.94 -4.06
CA ALA A 463 -8.00 -2.38 -4.30
C ALA A 463 -7.69 -2.42 -5.80
N VAL A 464 -6.44 -2.14 -6.15
CA VAL A 464 -5.97 -2.16 -7.54
C VAL A 464 -4.97 -3.29 -7.71
N GLY A 465 -5.10 -4.05 -8.80
CA GLY A 465 -4.18 -5.10 -9.20
C GLY A 465 -3.57 -4.82 -10.56
N LEU A 466 -2.31 -5.17 -10.75
CA LEU A 466 -1.61 -5.11 -12.03
C LEU A 466 -0.91 -6.44 -12.28
N ARG A 467 -1.07 -7.00 -13.47
CA ARG A 467 -0.31 -8.16 -13.93
C ARG A 467 0.60 -7.73 -15.08
N LEU A 468 1.92 -7.80 -14.86
CA LEU A 468 2.93 -7.51 -15.86
C LEU A 468 3.52 -8.80 -16.41
N ARG A 469 3.45 -8.99 -17.72
CA ARG A 469 4.22 -10.00 -18.43
C ARG A 469 5.60 -9.42 -18.75
N VAL A 470 6.66 -10.08 -18.30
CA VAL A 470 8.03 -9.68 -18.64
C VAL A 470 8.63 -10.74 -19.56
N SER A 471 9.20 -10.30 -20.68
CA SER A 471 9.83 -11.18 -21.66
C SER A 471 11.17 -10.64 -22.13
N MET A 472 12.06 -11.54 -22.57
CA MET A 472 13.21 -11.13 -23.39
C MET A 472 12.76 -10.97 -24.85
N PRO A 473 12.98 -9.82 -25.50
CA PRO A 473 12.75 -9.65 -26.92
C PRO A 473 13.57 -10.69 -27.69
N SER A 474 12.95 -11.40 -28.63
CA SER A 474 13.69 -12.26 -29.54
C SER A 474 14.68 -11.40 -30.32
N GLN A 475 15.99 -11.62 -30.16
CA GLN A 475 16.97 -11.08 -31.09
C GLN A 475 16.53 -11.50 -32.49
N GLY A 476 16.17 -10.53 -33.32
CA GLY A 476 15.81 -10.79 -34.70
C GLY A 476 16.95 -11.60 -35.32
N ARG A 477 16.63 -12.79 -35.84
CA ARG A 477 17.44 -13.41 -36.87
C ARG A 477 17.43 -12.44 -38.05
N HIS A 478 18.35 -11.48 -38.08
CA HIS A 478 18.73 -10.87 -39.33
C HIS A 478 19.37 -11.98 -40.14
N ALA A 479 18.54 -12.55 -41.02
CA ALA A 479 18.95 -13.39 -42.11
C ALA A 479 20.13 -12.71 -42.80
N GLY A 480 21.27 -13.41 -42.83
CA GLY A 480 22.33 -13.07 -43.76
C GLY A 480 21.74 -13.15 -45.16
N SER A 481 21.62 -12.01 -45.83
CA SER A 481 21.63 -11.98 -47.27
C SER A 481 23.09 -12.14 -47.69
N SER A 482 23.44 -13.38 -48.02
CA SER A 482 24.54 -13.75 -48.89
C SER A 482 24.50 -12.99 -50.22
#